data_AF-A0A1H7FNR4-F1
#
_entry.id   AF-A0A1H7FNR4-F1
#
_cell.length_a   1.000
_cell.length_b   1.000
_cell.length_c   1.000
_cell.angle_alpha   90.00
_cell.angle_beta   90.00
_cell.angle_gamma   90.00
#
_symmetry.space_group_name_H-M   'P 1'
#
loop_
_entity.id
_entity.type
_entity.pdbx_description
1 polymer ?
#
loop_
_entity_poly.entity_id
_entity_poly.type
_entity_poly.pdbx_seq_one_letter_code
_entity_poly.pdbx_strand_id
1 'polypeptide(L)'
;MITPTDSISQAPQANSSPAQTSNSVALGRNGLPLRLLPTGAARLQAVMETVQAHAPESASEGAAQAPQSDAQELPTVPNRPPYTTEIRVVVVIDAYDGVPQHETRNGLHEYAEARIVNVLAVAHPENFDANDPRIHLAMNVASAEDSAGLPREIPLQPGQQLEVQGEYIPADHAHGGGPAVLHFTHSPAGYVTINGQTYA
;
A
#
# COMPACT_ATOMS: atom_id res chain seq x y z
N MET A 1 69.30 -0.81 22.90
CA MET A 1 68.24 -1.32 23.80
C MET A 1 66.95 -1.31 22.98
N ILE A 2 66.54 -2.52 22.55
CA ILE A 2 65.22 -2.99 22.07
C ILE A 2 64.58 -2.34 20.81
N THR A 3 64.35 -3.20 19.81
CA THR A 3 63.65 -3.05 18.53
C THR A 3 62.11 -3.06 18.67
N PRO A 4 61.34 -2.56 17.68
CA PRO A 4 59.96 -3.01 17.49
C PRO A 4 59.79 -3.68 16.11
N THR A 5 59.47 -4.98 16.15
CA THR A 5 58.74 -5.69 15.10
C THR A 5 57.72 -6.54 15.83
N ASP A 6 56.44 -6.35 15.52
CA ASP A 6 55.54 -7.44 15.16
C ASP A 6 54.15 -6.91 14.86
N SER A 7 53.78 -7.03 13.58
CA SER A 7 52.41 -7.09 13.11
C SER A 7 52.13 -8.57 12.82
N ILE A 8 51.16 -9.19 13.50
CA ILE A 8 50.55 -10.43 13.01
C ILE A 8 49.04 -10.32 13.10
N SER A 9 48.47 -10.49 11.92
CA SER A 9 47.07 -10.54 11.54
C SER A 9 46.34 -11.71 12.21
N GLN A 10 45.21 -11.46 12.87
CA GLN A 10 44.24 -12.51 13.18
C GLN A 10 43.14 -12.53 12.12
N ALA A 11 43.05 -13.65 11.39
CA ALA A 11 41.96 -13.96 10.49
C ALA A 11 40.70 -14.35 11.29
N PRO A 12 39.48 -13.99 10.84
CA PRO A 12 38.24 -14.47 11.43
C PRO A 12 37.97 -15.93 11.03
N GLN A 13 37.72 -16.79 12.02
CA GLN A 13 37.25 -18.16 11.79
C GLN A 13 35.79 -18.14 11.34
N ALA A 14 35.52 -18.85 10.24
CA ALA A 14 34.18 -19.09 9.71
C ALA A 14 33.68 -20.49 10.09
N ASN A 15 32.35 -20.56 10.29
CA ASN A 15 31.45 -21.72 10.18
C ASN A 15 31.71 -22.92 11.10
N SER A 16 30.72 -23.50 11.79
CA SER A 16 29.53 -24.10 11.16
C SER A 16 28.52 -24.45 12.25
N SER A 17 27.24 -24.07 12.08
CA SER A 17 26.13 -24.65 12.86
C SER A 17 25.42 -25.70 12.00
N PRO A 18 25.29 -26.97 12.43
CA PRO A 18 24.45 -27.92 11.73
C PRO A 18 22.97 -27.70 12.06
N ALA A 19 22.16 -27.73 11.01
CA ALA A 19 20.70 -27.75 11.05
C ALA A 19 20.19 -28.94 11.88
N GLN A 20 19.27 -28.67 12.81
CA GLN A 20 18.40 -29.70 13.38
C GLN A 20 17.04 -29.64 12.69
N THR A 21 16.84 -30.55 11.75
CA THR A 21 15.51 -30.95 11.27
C THR A 21 14.92 -31.96 12.26
N SER A 22 13.77 -31.64 12.84
CA SER A 22 12.93 -32.62 13.53
C SER A 22 11.53 -32.56 12.93
N ASN A 23 11.31 -33.42 11.94
CA ASN A 23 10.00 -33.82 11.48
C ASN A 23 9.34 -34.68 12.56
N SER A 24 8.38 -34.11 13.27
CA SER A 24 7.49 -34.86 14.15
C SER A 24 6.15 -35.03 13.44
N VAL A 25 5.97 -36.18 12.80
CA VAL A 25 4.67 -36.63 12.27
C VAL A 25 3.84 -37.13 13.46
N ALA A 26 2.85 -36.33 13.87
CA ALA A 26 1.81 -36.78 14.79
C ALA A 26 0.63 -37.34 13.98
N LEU A 27 0.50 -38.66 13.99
CA LEU A 27 -0.68 -39.41 13.56
C LEU A 27 -1.81 -39.18 14.56
N GLY A 28 -2.77 -38.33 14.19
CA GLY A 28 -4.07 -38.22 14.87
C GLY A 28 -5.07 -39.22 14.30
N ARG A 29 -5.35 -40.28 15.07
CA ARG A 29 -6.48 -41.19 14.87
C ARG A 29 -7.78 -40.44 15.13
N ASN A 30 -8.50 -40.05 14.08
CA ASN A 30 -9.93 -39.82 14.15
C ASN A 30 -10.54 -40.11 12.78
N GLY A 31 -10.97 -41.37 12.62
CA GLY A 31 -11.73 -41.81 11.46
C GLY A 31 -13.13 -41.20 11.46
N LEU A 32 -13.33 -40.19 10.62
CA LEU A 32 -14.65 -39.74 10.19
C LEU A 32 -14.66 -39.68 8.65
N PRO A 33 -15.66 -40.31 8.00
CA PRO A 33 -15.71 -40.38 6.54
C PRO A 33 -16.02 -39.02 5.90
N LEU A 34 -15.44 -38.79 4.71
CA LEU A 34 -15.74 -37.69 3.81
C LEU A 34 -17.25 -37.56 3.58
N ARG A 35 -17.81 -36.38 3.90
CA ARG A 35 -19.09 -35.94 3.34
C ARG A 35 -18.82 -35.14 2.08
N LEU A 36 -19.11 -35.79 0.96
CA LEU A 36 -19.27 -35.18 -0.36
C LEU A 36 -20.45 -34.21 -0.31
N LEU A 37 -20.20 -32.90 -0.45
CA LEU A 37 -21.26 -31.90 -0.61
C LEU A 37 -21.71 -31.90 -2.09
N PRO A 38 -23.02 -31.98 -2.36
CA PRO A 38 -23.52 -31.84 -3.72
C PRO A 38 -23.42 -30.39 -4.19
N THR A 39 -22.93 -30.24 -5.42
CA THR A 39 -23.06 -29.08 -6.30
C THR A 39 -24.54 -28.69 -6.44
N GLY A 40 -24.89 -27.50 -5.97
CA GLY A 40 -26.23 -26.92 -6.11
C GLY A 40 -26.17 -25.61 -6.88
N ALA A 41 -26.48 -25.68 -8.17
CA ALA A 41 -26.85 -24.52 -8.98
C ALA A 41 -28.38 -24.34 -8.93
N ALA A 42 -28.86 -23.19 -8.44
CA ALA A 42 -30.17 -22.56 -8.74
C ALA A 42 -30.21 -21.20 -8.00
N ARG A 43 -30.19 -20.04 -8.65
CA ARG A 43 -31.29 -19.34 -9.37
C ARG A 43 -32.49 -18.98 -8.48
N LEU A 44 -32.52 -17.73 -7.98
CA LEU A 44 -33.70 -16.95 -7.56
C LEU A 44 -33.31 -15.47 -7.75
N GLN A 45 -33.63 -14.83 -8.87
CA GLN A 45 -34.85 -14.04 -9.16
C GLN A 45 -35.28 -13.04 -8.08
N ALA A 46 -35.51 -11.83 -8.58
CA ALA A 46 -35.83 -10.57 -7.92
C ALA A 46 -37.00 -10.63 -6.94
N VAL A 47 -36.92 -9.76 -5.93
CA VAL A 47 -38.09 -9.17 -5.29
C VAL A 47 -37.88 -7.66 -5.29
N MET A 48 -38.59 -6.98 -6.20
CA MET A 48 -38.94 -5.57 -6.02
C MET A 48 -40.05 -5.54 -4.97
N GLU A 49 -39.84 -4.83 -3.87
CA GLU A 49 -40.94 -4.46 -2.98
C GLU A 49 -40.91 -2.96 -2.74
N THR A 50 -41.99 -2.34 -3.22
CA THR A 50 -42.32 -0.93 -3.12
C THR A 50 -42.72 -0.62 -1.67
N VAL A 51 -42.03 0.33 -1.02
CA VAL A 51 -42.59 1.02 0.15
C VAL A 51 -42.53 2.52 -0.11
N GLN A 52 -43.72 3.10 -0.09
CA GLN A 52 -44.02 4.47 -0.41
C GLN A 52 -44.20 5.27 0.89
N ALA A 53 -43.47 6.38 0.96
CA ALA A 53 -43.73 7.64 1.67
C ALA A 53 -44.02 7.64 3.19
N HIS A 54 -43.08 8.24 3.93
CA HIS A 54 -43.38 9.27 4.95
C HIS A 54 -42.26 10.33 4.94
N ALA A 55 -42.65 11.58 4.69
CA ALA A 55 -41.81 12.77 4.87
C ALA A 55 -41.76 13.14 6.36
N PRO A 56 -40.69 13.82 6.83
CA PRO A 56 -40.84 15.28 6.92
C PRO A 56 -39.56 16.10 6.63
N GLU A 57 -39.84 17.38 6.33
CA GLU A 57 -39.05 18.59 6.62
C GLU A 57 -37.64 18.78 6.03
N SER A 58 -37.62 19.59 4.97
CA SER A 58 -36.72 20.72 4.71
C SER A 58 -35.36 20.74 5.42
N ALA A 59 -34.36 20.15 4.78
CA ALA A 59 -32.98 20.58 4.86
C ALA A 59 -32.45 20.78 3.43
N SER A 60 -31.80 21.91 3.20
CA SER A 60 -31.25 22.37 1.94
C SER A 60 -30.46 21.30 1.19
N GLU A 61 -30.95 20.94 0.00
CA GLU A 61 -30.29 20.08 -0.99
C GLU A 61 -29.03 20.77 -1.53
N GLY A 62 -27.91 20.59 -0.82
CA GLY A 62 -26.60 20.60 -1.45
C GLY A 62 -26.50 19.30 -2.24
N ALA A 63 -26.72 19.36 -3.55
CA ALA A 63 -26.59 18.22 -4.44
C ALA A 63 -25.19 17.61 -4.25
N ALA A 64 -25.12 16.46 -3.58
CA ALA A 64 -23.96 15.59 -3.65
C ALA A 64 -23.83 15.16 -5.12
N GLN A 65 -22.96 15.83 -5.86
CA GLN A 65 -22.55 15.37 -7.18
C GLN A 65 -22.02 13.95 -7.01
N ALA A 66 -22.68 13.00 -7.68
CA ALA A 66 -22.14 11.68 -7.85
C ALA A 66 -20.69 11.83 -8.35
N PRO A 67 -19.71 11.07 -7.81
CA PRO A 67 -18.33 11.17 -8.24
C PRO A 67 -18.30 10.87 -9.73
N GLN A 68 -18.03 11.90 -10.54
CA GLN A 68 -17.90 11.74 -11.98
C GLN A 68 -16.74 10.77 -12.21
N SER A 69 -17.04 9.62 -12.81
CA SER A 69 -16.06 8.63 -13.27
C SER A 69 -15.35 9.15 -14.52
N ASP A 70 -14.87 10.39 -14.48
CA ASP A 70 -14.00 10.89 -15.51
C ASP A 70 -12.68 10.13 -15.30
N ALA A 71 -12.35 9.28 -16.28
CA ALA A 71 -11.03 8.68 -16.42
C ALA A 71 -10.03 9.81 -16.64
N GLN A 72 -9.71 10.50 -15.55
CA GLN A 72 -8.81 11.63 -15.55
C GLN A 72 -7.45 11.09 -15.95
N GLU A 73 -6.94 11.61 -17.05
CA GLU A 73 -5.60 11.28 -17.55
C GLU A 73 -4.60 11.58 -16.44
N LEU A 74 -3.77 10.60 -16.13
CA LEU A 74 -2.76 10.74 -15.09
C LEU A 74 -1.73 11.79 -15.53
N PRO A 75 -1.29 12.68 -14.62
CA PRO A 75 -0.31 13.70 -14.96
C PRO A 75 1.01 13.06 -15.38
N THR A 76 1.64 13.58 -16.43
CA THR A 76 3.01 13.18 -16.78
C THR A 76 3.99 14.02 -15.97
N VAL A 77 4.78 13.37 -15.11
CA VAL A 77 5.85 14.04 -14.36
C VAL A 77 7.17 13.90 -15.10
N PRO A 78 7.87 15.01 -15.42
CA PRO A 78 9.17 14.91 -16.08
C PRO A 78 10.21 14.29 -15.13
N ASN A 79 11.20 13.61 -15.71
CA ASN A 79 12.36 13.03 -15.00
C ASN A 79 12.05 11.89 -14.01
N ARG A 80 10.89 11.23 -14.13
CA ARG A 80 10.64 9.97 -13.42
C ARG A 80 11.61 8.89 -13.92
N PRO A 81 12.10 8.00 -13.03
CA PRO A 81 12.83 6.83 -13.48
C PRO A 81 11.98 5.99 -14.45
N PRO A 82 12.58 5.37 -15.49
CA PRO A 82 11.81 4.68 -16.54
C PRO A 82 11.05 3.44 -16.06
N TYR A 83 11.35 2.94 -14.86
CA TYR A 83 10.73 1.77 -14.24
C TYR A 83 9.55 2.11 -13.32
N THR A 84 9.22 3.40 -13.15
CA THR A 84 8.08 3.82 -12.31
C THR A 84 6.86 4.14 -13.18
N THR A 85 5.68 4.21 -12.56
CA THR A 85 4.46 4.66 -13.24
C THR A 85 3.61 5.50 -12.31
N GLU A 86 2.98 6.53 -12.84
CA GLU A 86 1.88 7.17 -12.12
C GLU A 86 0.70 6.20 -12.07
N ILE A 87 0.02 6.16 -10.91
CA ILE A 87 -1.11 5.27 -10.65
C ILE A 87 -2.15 5.99 -9.80
N ARG A 88 -3.42 5.67 -10.01
CA ARG A 88 -4.55 6.04 -9.14
C ARG A 88 -5.26 4.77 -8.71
N VAL A 89 -5.35 4.55 -7.40
CA VAL A 89 -5.87 3.32 -6.77
C VAL A 89 -6.75 3.63 -5.58
N VAL A 90 -7.61 2.67 -5.25
CA VAL A 90 -8.21 2.57 -3.91
C VAL A 90 -7.43 1.52 -3.13
N VAL A 91 -7.01 1.87 -1.93
CA VAL A 91 -6.25 1.00 -1.03
C VAL A 91 -6.99 0.80 0.29
N VAL A 92 -6.71 -0.32 0.95
CA VAL A 92 -7.07 -0.56 2.36
C VAL A 92 -5.79 -0.56 3.17
N ILE A 93 -5.75 0.22 4.24
CA ILE A 93 -4.62 0.24 5.18
C ILE A 93 -4.63 -1.04 6.01
N ASP A 94 -3.54 -1.79 6.01
CA ASP A 94 -3.36 -2.99 6.82
C ASP A 94 -2.65 -2.65 8.15
N ALA A 95 -1.64 -1.77 8.11
CA ALA A 95 -0.94 -1.25 9.30
C ALA A 95 -0.49 0.19 9.10
N TYR A 96 -0.41 0.94 10.20
CA TYR A 96 0.10 2.32 10.20
C TYR A 96 1.42 2.38 10.99
N ASP A 97 2.49 2.82 10.34
CA ASP A 97 3.83 2.86 10.93
C ASP A 97 4.19 4.24 11.49
N GLY A 98 3.49 5.28 11.03
CA GLY A 98 3.72 6.66 11.43
C GLY A 98 4.86 7.34 10.67
N VAL A 99 5.32 8.46 11.22
CA VAL A 99 6.49 9.17 10.72
C VAL A 99 7.73 8.71 11.50
N PRO A 100 8.80 8.26 10.81
CA PRO A 100 10.06 7.97 11.46
C PRO A 100 10.62 9.21 12.14
N GLN A 101 11.25 9.04 13.30
CA GLN A 101 11.82 10.15 14.08
C GLN A 101 13.01 10.86 13.42
N HIS A 102 13.41 10.44 12.21
CA HIS A 102 14.56 10.96 11.50
C HIS A 102 14.17 11.26 10.05
N GLU A 103 14.42 12.49 9.63
CA GLU A 103 14.30 12.90 8.23
C GLU A 103 15.30 12.10 7.38
N THR A 104 14.83 11.65 6.23
CA THR A 104 15.70 11.04 5.23
C THR A 104 16.21 12.12 4.27
N ARG A 105 17.17 11.79 3.41
CA ARG A 105 17.60 12.71 2.33
C ARG A 105 16.47 13.12 1.38
N ASN A 106 15.38 12.36 1.37
CA ASN A 106 14.22 12.62 0.52
C ASN A 106 13.12 13.38 1.25
N GLY A 107 13.38 13.88 2.46
CA GLY A 107 12.39 14.52 3.32
C GLY A 107 11.74 13.55 4.31
N LEU A 108 10.74 14.07 5.01
CA LEU A 108 9.97 13.36 6.03
C LEU A 108 8.82 12.61 5.36
N HIS A 109 8.70 11.33 5.65
CA HIS A 109 7.62 10.51 5.10
C HIS A 109 6.86 9.84 6.22
N GLU A 110 5.55 9.82 6.09
CA GLU A 110 4.66 8.97 6.85
C GLU A 110 4.48 7.64 6.10
N TYR A 111 4.51 6.53 6.82
CA TYR A 111 4.44 5.19 6.23
C TYR A 111 3.23 4.39 6.71
N ALA A 112 2.69 3.57 5.80
CA ALA A 112 1.67 2.57 6.09
C ALA A 112 1.81 1.35 5.17
N GLU A 113 1.50 0.18 5.71
CA GLU A 113 1.28 -1.03 4.93
C GLU A 113 -0.13 -1.00 4.36
N ALA A 114 -0.29 -1.26 3.07
CA ALA A 114 -1.59 -1.24 2.42
C ALA A 114 -1.73 -2.32 1.34
N ARG A 115 -2.98 -2.58 0.97
CA ARG A 115 -3.31 -3.36 -0.23
C ARG A 115 -4.18 -2.59 -1.18
N ILE A 116 -3.83 -2.67 -2.46
CA ILE A 116 -4.65 -2.20 -3.57
C ILE A 116 -5.91 -3.08 -3.65
N VAL A 117 -7.09 -2.46 -3.54
CA VAL A 117 -8.39 -3.13 -3.70
C VAL A 117 -9.11 -2.73 -4.98
N ASN A 118 -8.71 -1.61 -5.60
CA ASN A 118 -9.20 -1.20 -6.90
C ASN A 118 -8.13 -0.38 -7.63
N VAL A 119 -7.95 -0.62 -8.93
CA VAL A 119 -7.08 0.18 -9.80
C VAL A 119 -7.96 1.07 -10.66
N LEU A 120 -7.81 2.38 -10.52
CA LEU A 120 -8.61 3.37 -11.24
C LEU A 120 -7.92 3.83 -12.52
N ALA A 121 -6.60 4.00 -12.50
CA ALA A 121 -5.79 4.35 -13.67
C ALA A 121 -4.31 3.95 -13.46
N VAL A 122 -3.62 3.58 -14.54
CA VAL A 122 -2.16 3.34 -14.57
C VAL A 122 -1.61 3.94 -15.86
N ALA A 123 -0.56 4.76 -15.78
CA ALA A 123 0.01 5.41 -16.96
C ALA A 123 0.80 4.43 -17.85
N HIS A 124 1.65 3.60 -17.22
CA HIS A 124 2.48 2.58 -17.86
C HIS A 124 2.22 1.20 -17.22
N PRO A 125 1.22 0.45 -17.70
CA PRO A 125 0.85 -0.85 -17.13
C PRO A 125 1.97 -1.88 -17.10
N GLU A 126 2.96 -1.77 -17.98
CA GLU A 126 4.17 -2.61 -18.01
C GLU A 126 5.05 -2.47 -16.76
N ASN A 127 4.92 -1.36 -16.03
CA ASN A 127 5.65 -1.07 -14.81
C ASN A 127 4.82 -1.39 -13.54
N PHE A 128 3.64 -1.99 -13.67
CA PHE A 128 2.76 -2.31 -12.55
C PHE A 128 2.55 -3.83 -12.41
N ASP A 129 2.85 -4.39 -11.23
CA ASP A 129 2.55 -5.79 -10.94
C ASP A 129 1.14 -5.95 -10.36
N ALA A 130 0.19 -6.34 -11.21
CA ALA A 130 -1.18 -6.59 -10.81
C ALA A 130 -1.37 -7.88 -9.98
N ASN A 131 -0.34 -8.73 -9.84
CA ASN A 131 -0.45 -10.01 -9.12
C ASN A 131 -0.14 -9.90 -7.63
N ASP A 132 0.59 -8.88 -7.21
CA ASP A 132 0.83 -8.58 -5.79
C ASP A 132 0.21 -7.23 -5.41
N PRO A 133 -0.95 -7.23 -4.72
CA PRO A 133 -1.63 -5.99 -4.36
C PRO A 133 -0.98 -5.29 -3.17
N ARG A 134 0.02 -5.88 -2.50
CA ARG A 134 0.63 -5.33 -1.30
C ARG A 134 1.61 -4.22 -1.67
N ILE A 135 1.52 -3.12 -0.96
CA ILE A 135 2.37 -1.95 -1.15
C ILE A 135 2.75 -1.34 0.20
N HIS A 136 3.91 -0.69 0.23
CA HIS A 136 4.22 0.32 1.24
C HIS A 136 3.74 1.67 0.71
N LEU A 137 2.82 2.30 1.41
CA LEU A 137 2.42 3.67 1.15
C LEU A 137 3.42 4.60 1.83
N ALA A 138 4.05 5.48 1.07
CA ALA A 138 4.97 6.50 1.57
C ALA A 138 4.40 7.89 1.22
N MET A 139 3.94 8.62 2.23
CA MET A 139 3.34 9.94 2.06
C MET A 139 4.29 11.02 2.53
N ASN A 140 4.70 11.90 1.61
CA ASN A 140 5.57 13.00 1.94
C ASN A 140 4.87 13.99 2.91
N VAL A 141 5.55 14.32 4.01
CA VAL A 141 5.11 15.31 5.01
C VAL A 141 6.05 16.50 4.93
N ALA A 142 5.49 17.71 4.95
CA ALA A 142 6.26 18.93 4.80
C ALA A 142 7.34 19.02 5.88
N SER A 143 8.59 19.19 5.45
CA SER A 143 9.77 19.36 6.30
C SER A 143 10.60 20.57 5.85
N ALA A 144 11.74 20.82 6.52
CA ALA A 144 12.66 21.87 6.10
C ALA A 144 13.31 21.57 4.72
N GLU A 145 13.49 20.30 4.41
CA GLU A 145 14.09 19.76 3.18
C GLU A 145 13.07 19.65 2.05
N ASP A 146 11.81 19.38 2.39
CA ASP A 146 10.72 19.31 1.43
C ASP A 146 9.46 20.03 1.94
N SER A 147 9.35 21.31 1.62
CA SER A 147 8.18 22.11 2.00
C SER A 147 6.91 21.80 1.20
N ALA A 148 7.02 20.96 0.16
CA ALA A 148 5.88 20.64 -0.70
C ALA A 148 5.05 19.48 -0.14
N GLY A 149 5.49 18.80 0.93
CA GLY A 149 4.77 17.71 1.58
C GLY A 149 3.44 18.09 2.24
N LEU A 150 2.77 17.11 2.85
CA LEU A 150 1.51 17.32 3.57
C LEU A 150 1.78 18.27 4.74
N PRO A 151 0.86 19.21 5.06
CA PRO A 151 1.09 20.16 6.15
C PRO A 151 1.26 19.48 7.52
N ARG A 152 0.83 18.22 7.65
CA ARG A 152 1.02 17.34 8.78
C ARG A 152 0.69 15.90 8.39
N GLU A 153 1.06 14.98 9.25
CA GLU A 153 0.63 13.58 9.21
C GLU A 153 -0.89 13.43 9.11
N ILE A 154 -1.30 12.37 8.44
CA ILE A 154 -2.67 11.91 8.34
C ILE A 154 -2.86 10.79 9.37
N PRO A 155 -3.88 10.85 10.25
CA PRO A 155 -4.09 9.78 11.23
C PRO A 155 -4.72 8.55 10.56
N LEU A 156 -3.94 7.80 9.79
CA LEU A 156 -4.38 6.57 9.15
C LEU A 156 -4.73 5.49 10.17
N GLN A 157 -5.73 4.67 9.83
CA GLN A 157 -6.19 3.57 10.68
C GLN A 157 -6.25 2.26 9.89
N PRO A 158 -5.86 1.11 10.49
CA PRO A 158 -6.09 -0.19 9.88
C PRO A 158 -7.57 -0.41 9.50
N GLY A 159 -7.80 -0.96 8.31
CA GLY A 159 -9.12 -1.15 7.71
C GLY A 159 -9.67 0.09 6.99
N GLN A 160 -9.03 1.25 7.09
CA GLN A 160 -9.45 2.46 6.40
C GLN A 160 -9.22 2.34 4.89
N GLN A 161 -10.21 2.77 4.11
CA GLN A 161 -10.09 2.88 2.65
C GLN A 161 -9.72 4.29 2.25
N LEU A 162 -8.77 4.39 1.31
CA LEU A 162 -8.28 5.65 0.77
C LEU A 162 -8.23 5.57 -0.74
N GLU A 163 -8.52 6.68 -1.41
CA GLU A 163 -8.12 6.84 -2.80
C GLU A 163 -6.78 7.57 -2.84
N VAL A 164 -5.82 7.03 -3.57
CA VAL A 164 -4.44 7.54 -3.65
C VAL A 164 -4.03 7.65 -5.09
N GLN A 165 -3.44 8.78 -5.45
CA GLN A 165 -2.66 8.95 -6.68
C GLN A 165 -1.20 9.21 -6.32
N GLY A 166 -0.28 8.60 -7.04
CA GLY A 166 1.15 8.84 -6.88
C GLY A 166 2.02 7.98 -7.79
N GLU A 167 3.31 7.97 -7.49
CA GLU A 167 4.32 7.19 -8.20
C GLU A 167 4.38 5.77 -7.63
N TYR A 168 4.09 4.77 -8.46
CA TYR A 168 4.33 3.37 -8.15
C TYR A 168 5.77 2.99 -8.52
N ILE A 169 6.47 2.39 -7.55
CA ILE A 169 7.81 1.84 -7.69
C ILE A 169 7.71 0.31 -7.48
N PRO A 170 8.00 -0.50 -8.51
CA PRO A 170 8.00 -1.97 -8.41
C PRO A 170 8.88 -2.51 -7.28
N ALA A 171 8.53 -3.68 -6.75
CA ALA A 171 9.22 -4.33 -5.63
C ALA A 171 10.72 -4.58 -5.89
N ASP A 172 11.10 -4.98 -7.11
CA ASP A 172 12.49 -5.21 -7.51
C ASP A 172 13.33 -3.92 -7.59
N HIS A 173 12.66 -2.77 -7.67
CA HIS A 173 13.25 -1.44 -7.64
C HIS A 173 13.08 -0.72 -6.29
N ALA A 174 12.21 -1.22 -5.41
CA ALA A 174 11.99 -0.72 -4.07
C ALA A 174 13.07 -1.23 -3.10
N HIS A 175 13.78 -0.31 -2.43
CA HIS A 175 14.70 -0.53 -1.30
C HIS A 175 15.27 -1.96 -1.12
N GLY A 176 16.11 -2.41 -2.06
CA GLY A 176 16.83 -3.69 -1.92
C GLY A 176 15.97 -4.95 -2.06
N GLY A 177 14.81 -4.86 -2.72
CA GLY A 177 13.88 -5.97 -2.96
C GLY A 177 12.74 -6.08 -1.94
N GLY A 178 12.33 -4.96 -1.36
CA GLY A 178 11.16 -4.89 -0.46
C GLY A 178 9.83 -4.92 -1.22
N PRO A 179 8.68 -4.76 -0.53
CA PRO A 179 7.39 -4.58 -1.21
C PRO A 179 7.40 -3.37 -2.13
N ALA A 180 6.53 -3.38 -3.14
CA ALA A 180 6.36 -2.23 -4.03
C ALA A 180 5.96 -1.00 -3.21
N VAL A 181 6.41 0.18 -3.64
CA VAL A 181 6.13 1.45 -2.94
C VAL A 181 5.16 2.26 -3.77
N LEU A 182 4.10 2.77 -3.14
CA LEU A 182 3.31 3.87 -3.68
C LEU A 182 3.78 5.15 -3.00
N HIS A 183 4.58 5.92 -3.72
CA HIS A 183 5.10 7.18 -3.26
C HIS A 183 4.13 8.31 -3.62
N PHE A 184 3.46 8.82 -2.59
CA PHE A 184 2.67 10.03 -2.73
C PHE A 184 3.61 11.23 -2.73
N THR A 185 3.76 11.85 -3.91
CA THR A 185 4.42 13.16 -4.08
C THR A 185 3.36 14.21 -4.31
N HIS A 186 3.43 15.37 -3.65
CA HIS A 186 2.61 16.51 -4.01
C HIS A 186 2.82 16.95 -5.47
N SER A 187 1.93 17.83 -5.94
CA SER A 187 1.88 18.44 -7.27
C SER A 187 3.17 18.31 -8.13
N PRO A 188 3.07 17.81 -9.38
CA PRO A 188 1.83 17.71 -10.16
C PRO A 188 1.10 16.37 -10.08
N ALA A 189 1.58 15.37 -9.31
CA ALA A 189 1.13 13.99 -9.51
C ALA A 189 0.63 13.17 -8.31
N GLY A 190 0.41 13.78 -7.15
CA GLY A 190 -0.20 13.06 -6.04
C GLY A 190 -1.38 13.78 -5.43
N TYR A 191 -2.36 12.98 -5.04
CA TYR A 191 -3.33 13.36 -4.02
C TYR A 191 -3.70 12.12 -3.21
N VAL A 192 -4.22 12.36 -2.01
CA VAL A 192 -4.92 11.35 -1.22
C VAL A 192 -6.29 11.87 -0.83
N THR A 193 -7.32 11.05 -0.98
CA THR A 193 -8.69 11.38 -0.59
C THR A 193 -9.16 10.46 0.53
N ILE A 194 -9.62 11.07 1.61
CA ILE A 194 -9.98 10.40 2.86
C ILE A 194 -11.31 10.97 3.33
N ASN A 195 -12.34 10.12 3.47
CA ASN A 195 -13.68 10.55 3.89
C ASN A 195 -14.21 11.76 3.10
N GLY A 196 -13.86 11.86 1.81
CA GLY A 196 -14.25 12.97 0.93
C GLY A 196 -13.37 14.22 1.01
N GLN A 197 -12.37 14.27 1.89
CA GLN A 197 -11.37 15.35 1.94
C GLN A 197 -10.16 14.96 1.10
N THR A 198 -9.79 15.81 0.14
CA THR A 198 -8.61 15.62 -0.73
C THR A 198 -7.43 16.47 -0.26
N TYR A 199 -6.24 15.87 -0.26
CA TYR A 199 -4.96 16.50 0.02
C TYR A 199 -4.08 16.32 -1.23
N ALA A 200 -3.56 17.40 -1.83
CA ALA A 200 -2.81 17.42 -3.09
C ALA A 200 -1.70 18.47 -3.08
#